data_AF-A0AAV4DDG8-F1
#
_entry.id   AF-A0AAV4DDG8-F1
#
_cell.length_a   1.000
_cell.length_b   1.000
_cell.length_c   1.000
_cell.angle_alpha   90.00
_cell.angle_beta   90.00
_cell.angle_gamma   90.00
#
_symmetry.space_group_name_H-M   'P 1'
#
loop_
_entity.id
_entity.type
_entity.pdbx_description
1 polymer ?
#
loop_
_entity_poly.entity_id
_entity_poly.type
_entity_poly.pdbx_seq_one_letter_code
_entity_poly.pdbx_strand_id
1 'polypeptide(L)'
;MFVQKLLGPFLVYESCTSTVVSIKVKINGSTRKWIGVSPGLADVAKYCSKAKLRLSLKSIVVEYKCGKCTLKTMLKDLEDPAVRFIQPQLRIGRTWKVDGAVNQTKEGLKMAAAIGLTQTGGK
;
A
#
# COMPACT_ATOMS: atom_id res chain seq x y z
N MET A 1 -5.32 -10.90 9.09
CA MET A 1 -5.09 -12.24 8.48
C MET A 1 -5.57 -12.35 7.03
N PHE A 2 -6.81 -11.96 6.67
CA PHE A 2 -7.32 -12.11 5.29
C PHE A 2 -6.55 -11.29 4.23
N VAL A 3 -6.21 -10.03 4.54
CA VAL A 3 -5.47 -9.14 3.62
C VAL A 3 -4.06 -9.66 3.31
N GLN A 4 -3.41 -10.31 4.27
CA GLN A 4 -2.06 -10.88 4.07
C GLN A 4 -2.08 -12.06 3.10
N LYS A 5 -3.12 -12.90 3.15
CA LYS A 5 -3.28 -14.04 2.22
C LYS A 5 -3.51 -13.60 0.77
N LEU A 6 -4.15 -12.44 0.57
CA LEU A 6 -4.38 -11.88 -0.77
C LEU A 6 -3.14 -11.19 -1.37
N LEU A 7 -2.18 -10.79 -0.53
CA LEU A 7 -1.02 -10.03 -0.99
C LEU A 7 -0.10 -10.85 -1.90
N GLY A 8 0.12 -12.13 -1.58
CA GLY A 8 0.96 -13.03 -2.40
C GLY A 8 0.53 -13.08 -3.87
N PRO A 9 -0.73 -13.44 -4.17
CA PRO A 9 -1.26 -13.41 -5.54
C PRO A 9 -1.09 -12.05 -6.22
N PHE A 10 -1.37 -10.95 -5.52
CA PHE A 10 -1.22 -9.62 -6.09
C PHE A 10 0.23 -9.26 -6.42
N LEU A 11 1.20 -9.79 -5.68
CA LEU A 11 2.63 -9.56 -5.96
C LEU A 11 3.07 -10.29 -7.22
N VAL A 12 2.67 -11.56 -7.36
CA VAL A 12 3.01 -12.43 -8.49
C VAL A 12 2.37 -11.95 -9.79
N TYR A 13 1.09 -11.57 -9.76
CA TYR A 13 0.38 -11.12 -10.95
C TYR A 13 0.55 -9.62 -11.22
N GLU A 14 0.58 -9.25 -12.52
CA GLU A 14 0.47 -7.87 -13.00
C GLU A 14 -0.98 -7.37 -12.89
N SER A 15 -1.45 -7.22 -11.65
CA SER A 15 -2.80 -6.72 -11.40
C SER A 15 -2.88 -5.20 -11.58
N CYS A 16 -3.85 -4.73 -12.37
CA CYS A 16 -4.14 -3.30 -12.46
C CYS A 16 -4.64 -2.74 -11.12
N THR A 17 -4.23 -1.51 -10.79
CA THR A 17 -4.69 -0.83 -9.56
C THR A 17 -6.22 -0.68 -9.53
N SER A 18 -6.85 -0.47 -10.69
CA SER A 18 -8.32 -0.38 -10.82
C SER A 18 -9.02 -1.63 -10.30
N THR A 19 -8.52 -2.82 -10.64
CA THR A 19 -9.06 -4.10 -10.19
C THR A 19 -9.01 -4.21 -8.67
N VAL A 20 -7.89 -3.82 -8.05
CA VAL A 20 -7.73 -3.84 -6.59
C VAL A 20 -8.70 -2.88 -5.91
N VAL A 21 -8.96 -1.72 -6.52
CA VAL A 21 -9.96 -0.75 -6.02
C VAL A 21 -11.38 -1.33 -6.12
N SER A 22 -11.75 -2.00 -7.20
CA SER A 22 -13.05 -2.66 -7.33
C SER A 22 -13.25 -3.75 -6.27
N ILE A 23 -12.21 -4.54 -5.99
CA ILE A 23 -12.22 -5.55 -4.91
C ILE A 23 -12.42 -4.88 -3.55
N LYS A 24 -11.70 -3.79 -3.28
CA LYS A 24 -11.87 -2.99 -2.05
C LYS A 24 -13.32 -2.55 -1.87
N VAL A 25 -13.96 -2.03 -2.92
CA VAL A 25 -15.36 -1.55 -2.85
C VAL A 25 -16.30 -2.69 -2.48
N LYS A 26 -16.15 -3.87 -3.09
CA LYS A 26 -16.96 -5.06 -2.78
C LYS A 26 -16.78 -5.54 -1.35
N ILE A 27 -15.52 -5.63 -0.88
CA ILE A 27 -15.21 -6.00 0.51
C ILE A 27 -15.83 -4.98 1.46
N ASN A 28 -15.59 -3.69 1.23
CA ASN A 28 -16.07 -2.63 2.10
C ASN A 28 -17.60 -2.58 2.17
N GLY A 29 -18.29 -2.77 1.04
CA GLY A 29 -19.75 -2.85 0.99
C GLY A 29 -20.29 -4.03 1.80
N SER A 30 -19.67 -5.20 1.65
CA SER A 30 -20.04 -6.41 2.40
C SER A 30 -19.78 -6.24 3.90
N THR A 31 -18.63 -5.67 4.27
CA THR A 31 -18.28 -5.37 5.66
C THR A 31 -19.23 -4.34 6.29
N ARG A 32 -19.70 -3.32 5.54
CA ARG A 32 -20.71 -2.36 6.04
C ARG A 32 -22.00 -3.05 6.42
N LYS A 33 -22.51 -3.89 5.51
CA LYS A 33 -23.74 -4.65 5.73
C LYS A 33 -23.60 -5.57 6.94
N TRP A 34 -22.43 -6.22 7.08
CA TRP A 34 -22.18 -7.15 8.16
C TRP A 34 -22.10 -6.50 9.55
N ILE A 35 -21.51 -5.30 9.65
CA ILE A 35 -21.32 -4.58 10.93
C ILE A 35 -22.49 -3.59 11.20
N GLY A 36 -23.46 -3.46 10.28
CA GLY A 36 -24.59 -2.53 10.45
C GLY A 36 -24.18 -1.05 10.37
N VAL A 37 -23.10 -0.72 9.67
CA VAL A 37 -22.55 0.63 9.61
C VAL A 37 -23.20 1.43 8.48
N SER A 38 -23.53 2.70 8.74
CA SER A 38 -24.12 3.60 7.75
C SER A 38 -23.24 3.76 6.50
N PRO A 39 -23.84 4.00 5.32
CA PRO A 39 -23.10 4.25 4.09
C PRO A 39 -22.25 5.52 4.16
N GLY A 40 -22.64 6.50 4.99
CA GLY A 40 -21.92 7.77 5.17
C GLY A 40 -20.63 7.69 5.99
N LEU A 41 -20.34 6.58 6.69
CA LEU A 41 -19.08 6.48 7.44
C LEU A 41 -17.89 6.51 6.47
N ALA A 42 -16.94 7.41 6.70
CA ALA A 42 -15.72 7.49 5.92
C ALA A 42 -14.94 6.16 5.93
N ASP A 43 -14.40 5.78 4.78
CA ASP A 43 -13.57 4.58 4.65
C ASP A 43 -12.33 4.62 5.57
N VAL A 44 -11.77 5.81 5.77
CA VAL A 44 -10.64 6.06 6.69
C VAL A 44 -11.00 5.69 8.13
N ALA A 45 -12.23 5.95 8.58
CA ALA A 45 -12.66 5.68 9.95
C ALA A 45 -12.68 4.18 10.30
N LYS A 46 -12.64 3.30 9.30
CA LYS A 46 -12.62 1.85 9.48
C LYS A 46 -11.22 1.27 9.60
N TYR A 47 -10.26 1.88 8.89
CA TYR A 47 -8.88 1.40 8.83
C TYR A 47 -7.97 2.20 9.78
N CYS A 48 -8.47 3.27 10.39
CA CYS A 48 -7.72 4.09 11.32
C CYS A 48 -7.58 3.39 12.68
N SER A 49 -6.33 3.21 13.14
CA SER A 49 -6.02 2.61 14.44
C SER A 49 -6.49 3.44 15.63
N LYS A 50 -6.66 4.76 15.43
CA LYS A 50 -7.09 5.75 16.43
C LYS A 50 -8.61 6.00 16.42
N ALA A 51 -9.35 5.47 15.46
CA ALA A 51 -10.79 5.64 15.41
C ALA A 51 -11.48 4.77 16.48
N LYS A 52 -12.68 5.17 16.91
CA LYS A 52 -13.51 4.39 17.84
C LYS A 52 -13.85 3.00 17.29
N LEU A 53 -14.01 2.91 15.96
CA LEU A 53 -14.17 1.66 15.23
C LEU A 53 -12.79 1.09 14.87
N ARG A 54 -12.18 0.36 15.80
CA ARG A 54 -10.86 -0.26 15.61
C ARG A 54 -10.98 -1.60 14.89
N LEU A 55 -11.21 -1.59 13.57
CA LEU A 55 -11.05 -2.83 12.81
C LEU A 55 -9.56 -3.12 12.64
N SER A 56 -9.10 -4.32 12.97
CA SER A 56 -7.73 -4.79 12.70
C SER A 56 -7.50 -5.09 11.20
N LEU A 57 -8.14 -4.31 10.34
CA LEU A 57 -8.05 -4.41 8.90
C LEU A 57 -7.20 -3.26 8.41
N LYS A 58 -6.25 -3.57 7.55
CA LYS A 58 -5.55 -2.57 6.76
C LYS A 58 -6.23 -2.46 5.41
N SER A 59 -6.20 -1.26 4.83
CA SER A 59 -6.74 -1.05 3.49
C SER A 59 -5.97 -1.92 2.48
N ILE A 60 -6.70 -2.77 1.75
CA ILE A 60 -6.12 -3.68 0.74
C ILE A 60 -5.33 -2.92 -0.33
N VAL A 61 -5.77 -1.71 -0.68
CA VAL A 61 -5.08 -0.85 -1.66
C VAL A 61 -3.77 -0.32 -1.09
N VAL A 62 -3.72 -0.01 0.21
CA VAL A 62 -2.49 0.47 0.86
C VAL A 62 -1.46 -0.65 0.94
N GLU A 63 -1.89 -1.85 1.37
CA GLU A 63 -1.03 -3.04 1.42
C GLU A 63 -0.56 -3.47 0.03
N TYR A 64 -1.43 -3.43 -0.98
CA TYR A 64 -1.08 -3.68 -2.37
C TYR A 64 0.03 -2.75 -2.87
N LYS A 65 -0.15 -1.43 -2.66
CA LYS A 65 0.83 -0.43 -3.07
C LYS A 65 2.16 -0.60 -2.33
N CYS A 66 2.10 -0.82 -1.01
CA CYS A 66 3.26 -1.09 -0.18
C CYS A 66 4.05 -2.30 -0.71
N GLY A 67 3.36 -3.43 -0.89
CA GLY A 67 3.97 -4.65 -1.40
C GLY A 67 4.62 -4.48 -2.78
N LYS A 68 3.99 -3.75 -3.70
CA LYS A 68 4.57 -3.49 -5.03
C LYS A 68 5.79 -2.56 -4.97
N CYS A 69 5.78 -1.55 -4.09
CA CYS A 69 6.96 -0.73 -3.82
C CYS A 69 8.10 -1.57 -3.22
N THR A 70 7.80 -2.41 -2.21
CA THR A 70 8.78 -3.31 -1.61
C THR A 70 9.37 -4.26 -2.63
N LEU A 71 8.53 -4.90 -3.46
CA LEU A 71 8.99 -5.78 -4.53
C LEU A 71 9.92 -5.07 -5.51
N LYS A 72 9.59 -3.83 -5.92
CA LYS A 72 10.44 -3.04 -6.83
C LYS A 72 11.79 -2.69 -6.20
N THR A 73 11.81 -2.36 -4.92
CA THR A 73 13.05 -2.07 -4.19
C THR A 73 13.90 -3.34 -4.05
N MET A 74 13.31 -4.45 -3.60
CA MET A 74 13.98 -5.75 -3.49
C MET A 74 14.59 -6.20 -4.82
N LEU A 75 13.87 -6.00 -5.93
CA LEU A 75 14.33 -6.36 -7.26
C LEU A 75 15.50 -5.49 -7.74
N LYS A 76 15.58 -4.24 -7.28
CA LYS A 76 16.71 -3.33 -7.56
C LYS A 76 17.94 -3.67 -6.72
N ASP A 77 17.71 -4.11 -5.48
CA ASP A 77 18.78 -4.42 -4.54
C ASP A 77 19.38 -5.83 -4.76
N LEU A 78 18.72 -6.68 -5.55
CA LEU A 78 19.21 -8.03 -5.87
C LEU A 78 20.53 -7.99 -6.66
N GLU A 79 21.48 -8.85 -6.28
CA GLU A 79 22.81 -8.95 -6.92
C GLU A 79 22.81 -9.80 -8.20
N ASP A 80 21.70 -10.46 -8.51
CA ASP A 80 21.57 -11.32 -9.68
C ASP A 80 21.77 -10.51 -10.99
N PRO A 81 22.79 -10.85 -11.81
CA PRO A 81 23.12 -10.11 -13.01
C PRO A 81 22.03 -10.21 -14.09
N ALA A 82 21.27 -11.31 -14.15
CA ALA A 82 20.17 -11.46 -15.11
C ALA A 82 19.01 -10.52 -14.76
N VAL A 83 18.68 -10.40 -13.47
CA VAL A 83 17.64 -9.48 -12.99
C VAL A 83 18.07 -8.02 -13.18
N ARG A 84 19.34 -7.70 -12.93
CA ARG A 84 19.91 -6.37 -13.18
C ARG A 84 19.93 -5.99 -14.65
N PHE A 85 20.16 -6.95 -15.54
CA PHE A 85 20.12 -6.74 -16.98
C PHE A 85 18.69 -6.46 -17.48
N ILE A 86 17.71 -7.26 -17.04
CA ILE A 86 16.33 -7.18 -17.52
C ILE A 86 15.59 -5.95 -16.95
N GLN A 87 15.92 -5.52 -15.73
CA GLN A 87 15.25 -4.44 -14.97
C GLN A 87 13.72 -4.48 -15.08
N PRO A 88 13.05 -5.51 -14.51
CA PRO A 88 11.63 -5.72 -14.73
C PRO A 88 10.79 -4.50 -14.33
N GLN A 89 9.96 -4.04 -15.26
CA GLN A 89 9.02 -2.96 -15.04
C GLN A 89 7.69 -3.54 -14.56
N LEU A 90 7.23 -3.12 -13.37
CA LEU A 90 5.96 -3.58 -12.83
C LEU A 90 4.81 -2.91 -13.59
N ARG A 91 4.06 -3.68 -14.39
CA ARG A 91 2.88 -3.15 -15.09
C ARG A 91 1.68 -3.15 -14.15
N ILE A 92 1.33 -1.98 -13.62
CA ILE A 92 0.26 -1.80 -12.61
C ILE A 92 -0.92 -0.95 -13.14
N GLY A 93 -0.90 -0.68 -14.45
CA GLY A 93 -1.87 0.17 -15.15
C GLY A 93 -1.42 1.64 -15.24
N ARG A 94 -2.30 2.51 -15.75
CA ARG A 94 -1.99 3.93 -16.05
C ARG A 94 -2.11 4.86 -14.85
N THR A 95 -2.93 4.53 -13.87
CA THR A 95 -3.34 5.44 -12.78
C THR A 95 -2.30 5.61 -11.67
N TRP A 96 -1.37 4.66 -11.50
CA TRP A 96 -0.36 4.73 -10.46
C TRP A 96 0.96 4.12 -10.92
N LYS A 97 2.06 4.85 -10.74
CA LYS A 97 3.42 4.44 -11.13
C LYS A 97 4.24 4.11 -9.89
N VAL A 98 4.79 2.91 -9.83
CA VAL A 98 5.59 2.44 -8.68
C VAL A 98 6.88 3.22 -8.53
N ASP A 99 7.62 3.44 -9.62
CA ASP A 99 8.91 4.15 -9.54
C ASP A 99 8.74 5.58 -9.02
N GLY A 100 7.66 6.28 -9.42
CA GLY A 100 7.34 7.59 -8.88
C GLY A 100 7.09 7.55 -7.36
N ALA A 101 6.33 6.57 -6.87
CA ALA A 101 6.05 6.40 -5.45
C ALA A 101 7.30 6.03 -4.63
N VAL A 102 8.15 5.16 -5.16
CA VAL A 102 9.43 4.79 -4.54
C VAL A 102 10.37 6.00 -4.48
N ASN A 103 10.49 6.75 -5.58
CA ASN A 103 11.33 7.94 -5.62
C ASN A 103 10.82 9.01 -4.65
N GLN A 104 9.52 9.29 -4.63
CA GLN A 104 8.93 10.23 -3.67
C GLN A 104 9.22 9.82 -2.22
N THR A 105 9.17 8.52 -1.92
CA THR A 105 9.49 7.99 -0.59
C THR A 105 10.98 8.16 -0.26
N LYS A 106 11.88 7.91 -1.23
CA LYS A 106 13.32 8.12 -1.08
C LYS A 106 13.65 9.59 -0.86
N GLU A 107 13.04 10.50 -1.61
CA GLU A 107 13.20 11.95 -1.41
C GLU A 107 12.66 12.39 -0.05
N GLY A 108 11.51 11.86 0.38
CA GLY A 108 10.99 12.09 1.72
C GLY A 108 11.93 11.59 2.82
N LEU A 109 12.58 10.44 2.62
CA LEU A 109 13.58 9.91 3.55
C LEU A 109 14.84 10.79 3.60
N LYS A 110 15.31 11.31 2.46
CA LYS A 110 16.42 12.28 2.41
C LYS A 110 16.06 13.57 3.12
N MET A 111 14.86 14.11 2.88
CA MET A 111 14.37 15.30 3.58
C MET A 111 14.27 15.05 5.09
N ALA A 112 13.72 13.92 5.52
CA ALA A 112 13.63 13.57 6.94
C ALA A 112 15.02 13.44 7.58
N ALA A 113 15.98 12.85 6.87
CA ALA A 113 17.36 12.79 7.33
C ALA A 113 18.01 14.18 7.43
N ALA A 114 17.73 15.08 6.48
CA ALA A 114 18.25 16.44 6.47
C ALA A 114 17.63 17.34 7.56
N ILE A 115 16.34 17.16 7.86
CA ILE A 115 15.64 17.89 8.92
C ILE A 115 16.06 17.38 10.31
N GLY A 116 16.51 16.11 10.40
CA GLY A 116 16.85 15.45 11.66
C GLY A 116 15.61 15.07 12.49
N LEU A 117 15.83 14.42 13.64
CA LEU A 117 14.77 14.23 14.65
C LEU A 117 14.48 15.58 15.30
N THR A 118 13.41 16.25 14.89
CA THR A 118 12.90 17.39 15.65
C THR A 118 12.58 16.93 17.06
N GLN A 119 13.10 17.65 18.05
CA GLN A 119 12.92 17.37 19.47
C GLN A 119 11.42 17.50 19.80
N THR A 120 10.67 16.41 19.77
CA THR A 120 9.29 16.34 20.29
C THR A 120 9.35 16.19 21.80
N GLY A 121 9.96 17.18 22.45
CA GLY A 121 10.19 17.23 23.88
C GLY A 121 9.95 18.64 24.40
N GLY A 122 8.68 19.04 24.45
CA GLY A 122 8.22 20.21 25.19
C GLY A 122 7.02 19.79 26.02
N LYS A 123 7.29 19.38 27.26
CA LYS A 123 6.30 19.32 28.33
C LYS A 123 6.30 20.67 29.03
#